data_AF-A0A968GFH8-F1
#
_entry.id   AF-A0A968GFH8-F1
#
_cell.length_a   1.000
_cell.length_b   1.000
_cell.length_c   1.000
_cell.angle_alpha   90.00
_cell.angle_beta   90.00
_cell.angle_gamma   90.00
#
_symmetry.space_group_name_H-M   'P 1'
#
loop_
_entity.id
_entity.type
_entity.pdbx_description
1 polymer ?
#
loop_
_entity_poly.entity_id
_entity_poly.type
_entity_poly.pdbx_seq_one_letter_code
_entity_poly.pdbx_strand_id
1 'polypeptide(L)'
;MKIISQISLLLSISLLLSLNIFAKAEPITPERAVIMLEQIASAASQNKTIKENAPRGAKIKLPHPEAETMLKFFEKNLPARKQASSEFYHIEMISKASKKHNIDAIALLELYEVTAIWARTDLGGFLVYIIVNGIENKHFSGPLPLSGKKPANRITYAIEYLRELSQMNIIDRRDILKEAFHPALTNILFRIIDQIDNLDSALEKLRSRSDYDPMIEQFHVWAKQSSIAEDNAQRKLFVSVFGQETFDNWQKSYPLLLNGNHYVGQLAITIATQLSTDSYTERMSIYDSLFSYSASDLATEMLANEKKLWSLFVSTATKIEKRRSK
;
A
#
# COMPACT_ATOMS: atom_id res chain seq x y z
N MET A 1 40.57 -40.32 48.39
CA MET A 1 39.96 -38.99 48.14
C MET A 1 40.22 -38.40 46.73
N LYS A 2 40.73 -39.15 45.72
CA LYS A 2 41.01 -38.59 44.38
C LYS A 2 39.89 -38.80 43.33
N ILE A 3 38.99 -39.75 43.54
CA ILE A 3 37.95 -40.10 42.55
C ILE A 3 36.74 -39.15 42.63
N ILE A 4 36.36 -38.72 43.85
CA ILE A 4 35.23 -37.82 44.08
C ILE A 4 35.50 -36.42 43.49
N SER A 5 36.76 -35.96 43.47
CA SER A 5 37.12 -34.67 42.87
C SER A 5 37.09 -34.69 41.34
N GLN A 6 37.33 -35.85 40.71
CA GLN A 6 37.27 -35.98 39.25
C GLN A 6 35.82 -36.09 38.74
N ILE A 7 34.95 -36.78 39.49
CA ILE A 7 33.51 -36.88 39.17
C ILE A 7 32.84 -35.50 39.32
N SER A 8 33.17 -34.75 40.37
CA SER A 8 32.66 -33.38 40.55
C SER A 8 33.18 -32.41 39.49
N LEU A 9 34.43 -32.56 39.03
CA LEU A 9 34.99 -31.77 37.92
C LEU A 9 34.31 -32.09 36.58
N LEU A 10 34.05 -33.38 36.30
CA LEU A 10 33.33 -33.80 35.09
C LEU A 10 31.87 -33.35 35.11
N LEU A 11 31.20 -33.39 36.27
CA LEU A 11 29.84 -32.87 36.43
C LEU A 11 29.77 -31.34 36.26
N SER A 12 30.75 -30.60 36.77
CA SER A 12 30.79 -29.14 36.60
C SER A 12 31.14 -28.71 35.18
N ILE A 13 32.00 -29.46 34.47
CA ILE A 13 32.26 -29.24 33.04
C ILE A 13 31.01 -29.57 32.20
N SER A 14 30.28 -30.64 32.52
CA SER A 14 29.04 -30.98 31.81
C SER A 14 27.86 -30.06 32.17
N LEU A 15 27.82 -29.47 33.38
CA LEU A 15 26.91 -28.38 33.72
C LEU A 15 27.27 -27.05 33.03
N LEU A 16 28.56 -26.73 32.91
CA LEU A 16 29.02 -25.52 32.18
C LEU A 16 28.77 -25.66 30.67
N LEU A 17 28.90 -26.86 30.12
CA LEU A 17 28.55 -27.15 28.73
C LEU A 17 27.04 -27.18 28.49
N SER A 18 26.22 -27.59 29.47
CA SER A 18 24.75 -27.58 29.35
C SER A 18 24.15 -26.18 29.57
N LEU A 19 24.80 -25.30 30.33
CA LEU A 19 24.45 -23.88 30.44
C LEU A 19 24.77 -23.09 29.15
N ASN A 20 25.72 -23.55 28.33
CA ASN A 20 26.01 -23.00 27.00
C ASN A 20 25.07 -23.49 25.88
N ILE A 21 24.11 -24.38 26.17
CA ILE A 21 23.09 -24.82 25.18
C ILE A 21 22.03 -23.72 24.97
N PHE A 22 21.93 -22.76 25.88
CA PHE A 22 21.43 -21.45 25.53
C PHE A 22 22.58 -20.64 24.93
N ALA A 23 22.98 -20.99 23.72
CA ALA A 23 23.57 -19.99 22.84
C ALA A 23 22.56 -18.83 22.84
N LYS A 24 22.89 -17.75 23.57
CA LYS A 24 22.26 -16.45 23.35
C LYS A 24 22.31 -16.29 21.84
N ALA A 25 21.17 -16.35 21.17
CA ALA A 25 21.10 -16.04 19.76
C ALA A 25 21.79 -14.69 19.63
N GLU A 26 22.93 -14.63 18.95
CA GLU A 26 23.63 -13.37 18.78
C GLU A 26 22.62 -12.36 18.26
N PRO A 27 22.50 -11.19 18.91
CA PRO A 27 21.57 -10.18 18.46
C PRO A 27 21.87 -9.88 16.99
N ILE A 28 20.83 -9.84 16.17
CA ILE A 28 21.00 -9.62 14.73
C ILE A 28 21.61 -8.25 14.54
N THR A 29 22.81 -8.20 13.97
CA THR A 29 23.46 -6.93 13.62
C THR A 29 22.75 -6.27 12.43
N PRO A 30 22.90 -4.95 12.25
CA PRO A 30 22.38 -4.27 11.07
C PRO A 30 22.82 -4.93 9.75
N GLU A 31 24.06 -5.38 9.62
CA GLU A 31 24.59 -6.01 8.42
C GLU A 31 23.90 -7.36 8.14
N ARG A 32 23.69 -8.17 9.18
CA ARG A 32 22.95 -9.44 9.02
C ARG A 32 21.49 -9.18 8.69
N ALA A 33 20.88 -8.13 9.26
CA ALA A 33 19.52 -7.74 8.95
C ALA A 33 19.37 -7.34 7.47
N VAL A 34 20.32 -6.57 6.92
CA VAL A 34 20.34 -6.18 5.50
C VAL A 34 20.32 -7.42 4.59
N ILE A 35 21.22 -8.39 4.82
CA ILE A 35 21.29 -9.62 4.01
C ILE A 35 19.96 -10.38 4.07
N MET A 36 19.37 -10.52 5.25
CA MET A 36 18.10 -11.22 5.43
C MET A 36 16.93 -10.48 4.74
N LEU A 37 16.89 -9.15 4.82
CA LEU A 37 15.90 -8.32 4.15
C LEU A 37 16.00 -8.44 2.61
N GLU A 38 17.20 -8.39 2.06
CA GLU A 38 17.46 -8.56 0.62
C GLU A 38 17.08 -9.96 0.13
N GLN A 39 17.34 -11.00 0.93
CA GLN A 39 16.88 -12.36 0.64
C GLN A 39 15.36 -12.44 0.55
N ILE A 40 14.64 -11.84 1.51
CA ILE A 40 13.16 -11.80 1.53
C ILE A 40 12.65 -11.00 0.33
N ALA A 41 13.22 -9.83 0.04
CA ALA A 41 12.83 -8.99 -1.08
C ALA A 41 13.00 -9.73 -2.42
N SER A 42 14.12 -10.41 -2.60
CA SER A 42 14.40 -11.24 -3.78
C SER A 42 13.39 -12.38 -3.93
N ALA A 43 13.12 -13.11 -2.83
CA ALA A 43 12.14 -14.20 -2.81
C ALA A 43 10.71 -13.71 -3.12
N ALA A 44 10.32 -12.57 -2.56
CA ALA A 44 9.03 -11.93 -2.81
C ALA A 44 8.88 -11.54 -4.28
N SER A 45 9.92 -10.94 -4.87
CA SER A 45 9.93 -10.56 -6.29
C SER A 45 9.81 -11.77 -7.21
N GLN A 46 10.57 -12.84 -6.95
CA GLN A 46 10.50 -14.07 -7.76
C GLN A 46 9.12 -14.72 -7.71
N ASN A 47 8.52 -14.81 -6.52
CA ASN A 47 7.15 -15.32 -6.39
C ASN A 47 6.14 -14.46 -7.15
N LYS A 48 6.28 -13.13 -7.09
CA LYS A 48 5.41 -12.18 -7.79
C LYS A 48 5.49 -12.40 -9.32
N THR A 49 6.69 -12.43 -9.89
CA THR A 49 6.90 -12.67 -11.32
C THR A 49 6.30 -13.99 -11.79
N ILE A 50 6.45 -15.07 -11.01
CA ILE A 50 5.87 -16.37 -11.36
C ILE A 50 4.34 -16.33 -11.33
N LYS A 51 3.74 -15.68 -10.33
CA LYS A 51 2.29 -15.52 -10.26
C LYS A 51 1.73 -14.71 -11.43
N GLU A 52 2.42 -13.64 -11.82
CA GLU A 52 1.99 -12.74 -12.90
C GLU A 52 2.09 -13.41 -14.28
N ASN A 53 3.08 -14.27 -14.49
CA ASN A 53 3.28 -14.97 -15.77
C ASN A 53 2.47 -16.27 -15.89
N ALA A 54 1.82 -16.71 -14.83
CA ALA A 54 1.09 -17.96 -14.85
C ALA A 54 -0.34 -17.78 -15.40
N PRO A 55 -0.90 -18.82 -16.06
CA PRO A 55 -2.29 -18.80 -16.49
C PRO A 55 -3.24 -18.54 -15.31
N ARG A 56 -4.26 -17.71 -15.53
CA ARG A 56 -5.27 -17.41 -14.50
C ARG A 56 -5.90 -18.72 -13.99
N GLY A 57 -5.92 -18.89 -12.67
CA GLY A 57 -6.49 -20.07 -12.01
C GLY A 57 -5.56 -21.29 -11.92
N ALA A 58 -4.33 -21.22 -12.47
CA ALA A 58 -3.37 -22.30 -12.32
C ALA A 58 -2.85 -22.41 -10.87
N LYS A 59 -2.81 -23.63 -10.33
CA LYS A 59 -2.12 -23.92 -9.07
C LYS A 59 -0.62 -23.97 -9.33
N ILE A 60 0.08 -22.87 -9.03
CA ILE A 60 1.53 -22.78 -9.23
C ILE A 60 2.24 -23.06 -7.92
N LYS A 61 3.24 -23.94 -7.98
CA LYS A 61 4.16 -24.13 -6.86
C LYS A 61 5.15 -22.97 -6.86
N LEU A 62 5.10 -22.14 -5.81
CA LEU A 62 6.02 -21.03 -5.64
C LEU A 62 7.40 -21.54 -5.21
N PRO A 63 8.51 -20.93 -5.69
CA PRO A 63 9.86 -21.30 -5.26
C PRO A 63 10.11 -20.95 -3.79
N HIS A 64 9.52 -19.85 -3.31
CA HIS A 64 9.70 -19.34 -1.95
C HIS A 64 8.38 -19.21 -1.18
N PRO A 65 7.69 -20.31 -0.85
CA PRO A 65 6.38 -20.25 -0.17
C PRO A 65 6.44 -19.60 1.22
N GLU A 66 7.61 -19.54 1.85
CA GLU A 66 7.83 -18.82 3.11
C GLU A 66 7.58 -17.30 2.98
N ALA A 67 7.94 -16.66 1.86
CA ALA A 67 7.64 -15.24 1.64
C ALA A 67 6.13 -15.01 1.50
N GLU A 68 5.38 -15.99 0.97
CA GLU A 68 3.92 -15.94 0.88
C GLU A 68 3.26 -16.06 2.27
N THR A 69 3.81 -16.91 3.13
CA THR A 69 3.36 -17.01 4.53
C THR A 69 3.49 -15.66 5.23
N MET A 70 4.58 -14.93 4.97
CA MET A 70 4.78 -13.59 5.50
C MET A 70 3.75 -12.60 4.95
N LEU A 71 3.52 -12.56 3.65
CA LEU A 71 2.46 -11.71 3.05
C LEU A 71 1.10 -11.96 3.73
N LYS A 72 0.70 -13.22 3.92
CA LYS A 72 -0.55 -13.57 4.59
C LYS A 72 -0.61 -13.11 6.04
N PHE A 73 0.52 -13.09 6.74
CA PHE A 73 0.59 -12.52 8.08
C PHE A 73 0.28 -11.02 8.05
N PHE A 74 0.89 -10.27 7.14
CA PHE A 74 0.63 -8.84 6.98
C PHE A 74 -0.83 -8.55 6.61
N GLU A 75 -1.41 -9.32 5.69
CA GLU A 75 -2.83 -9.17 5.31
C GLU A 75 -3.79 -9.40 6.48
N LYS A 76 -3.45 -10.32 7.39
CA LYS A 76 -4.29 -10.66 8.54
C LYS A 76 -4.11 -9.72 9.73
N ASN A 77 -2.86 -9.34 10.02
CA ASN A 77 -2.52 -8.67 11.28
C ASN A 77 -2.33 -7.16 11.14
N LEU A 78 -2.20 -6.63 9.92
CA LEU A 78 -2.09 -5.20 9.63
C LEU A 78 -3.21 -4.74 8.66
N PRO A 79 -4.49 -4.79 9.06
CA PRO A 79 -5.60 -4.39 8.19
C PRO A 79 -5.57 -2.91 7.82
N ALA A 80 -5.07 -2.01 8.69
CA ALA A 80 -4.97 -0.59 8.39
C ALA A 80 -4.09 -0.30 7.15
N ARG A 81 -3.07 -1.13 6.90
CA ARG A 81 -2.27 -1.06 5.67
C ARG A 81 -3.13 -1.14 4.43
N LYS A 82 -4.08 -2.08 4.37
CA LYS A 82 -4.84 -2.33 3.13
C LYS A 82 -5.69 -1.11 2.80
N GLN A 83 -6.31 -0.51 3.81
CA GLN A 83 -7.07 0.72 3.66
C GLN A 83 -6.16 1.87 3.21
N ALA A 84 -5.08 2.16 3.96
CA ALA A 84 -4.15 3.23 3.64
C ALA A 84 -3.55 3.11 2.24
N SER A 85 -3.10 1.90 1.84
CA SER A 85 -2.57 1.65 0.50
C SER A 85 -3.61 1.87 -0.60
N SER A 86 -4.89 1.59 -0.34
CA SER A 86 -5.99 1.83 -1.29
C SER A 86 -6.25 3.32 -1.47
N GLU A 87 -6.32 4.06 -0.37
CA GLU A 87 -6.50 5.51 -0.39
C GLU A 87 -5.30 6.22 -1.04
N PHE A 88 -4.08 5.80 -0.71
CA PHE A 88 -2.87 6.30 -1.35
C PHE A 88 -2.87 6.06 -2.85
N TYR A 89 -3.32 4.87 -3.30
CA TYR A 89 -3.47 4.57 -4.72
C TYR A 89 -4.45 5.54 -5.41
N HIS A 90 -5.58 5.87 -4.78
CA HIS A 90 -6.53 6.84 -5.33
C HIS A 90 -5.94 8.25 -5.42
N ILE A 91 -5.25 8.71 -4.37
CA ILE A 91 -4.54 10.00 -4.36
C ILE A 91 -3.46 10.04 -5.45
N GLU A 92 -2.67 8.98 -5.60
CA GLU A 92 -1.64 8.87 -6.61
C GLU A 92 -2.24 8.93 -8.04
N MET A 93 -3.34 8.22 -8.28
CA MET A 93 -4.06 8.25 -9.55
C MET A 93 -4.57 9.67 -9.88
N ILE A 94 -5.24 10.33 -8.93
CA ILE A 94 -5.77 11.69 -9.11
C ILE A 94 -4.62 12.66 -9.38
N SER A 95 -3.56 12.64 -8.57
CA SER A 95 -2.38 13.50 -8.73
C SER A 95 -1.71 13.32 -10.11
N LYS A 96 -1.55 12.07 -10.56
CA LYS A 96 -0.99 11.78 -11.90
C LYS A 96 -1.88 12.28 -13.02
N ALA A 97 -3.19 12.07 -12.92
CA ALA A 97 -4.16 12.53 -13.91
C ALA A 97 -4.22 14.07 -14.00
N SER A 98 -4.29 14.75 -12.86
CA SER A 98 -4.31 16.21 -12.78
C SER A 98 -3.09 16.85 -13.43
N LYS A 99 -1.88 16.31 -13.16
CA LYS A 99 -0.64 16.76 -13.81
C LYS A 99 -0.65 16.49 -15.32
N LYS A 100 -1.05 15.29 -15.74
CA LYS A 100 -1.04 14.87 -17.15
C LYS A 100 -2.04 15.66 -18.01
N HIS A 101 -3.17 16.02 -17.44
CA HIS A 101 -4.31 16.58 -18.16
C HIS A 101 -4.61 18.04 -17.83
N ASN A 102 -3.77 18.68 -17.00
CA ASN A 102 -3.95 20.05 -16.51
C ASN A 102 -5.35 20.29 -15.90
N ILE A 103 -5.74 19.39 -14.99
CA ILE A 103 -7.02 19.42 -14.27
C ILE A 103 -6.75 19.83 -12.83
N ASP A 104 -7.63 20.64 -12.24
CA ASP A 104 -7.59 20.91 -10.79
C ASP A 104 -7.75 19.60 -10.01
N ALA A 105 -6.72 19.28 -9.23
CA ALA A 105 -6.65 18.04 -8.47
C ALA A 105 -7.66 17.99 -7.33
N ILE A 106 -7.98 19.13 -6.70
CA ILE A 106 -8.97 19.18 -5.63
C ILE A 106 -10.36 18.97 -6.21
N ALA A 107 -10.69 19.64 -7.31
CA ALA A 107 -11.96 19.41 -7.99
C ALA A 107 -12.13 17.93 -8.42
N LEU A 108 -11.06 17.29 -8.93
CA LEU A 108 -11.12 15.87 -9.29
C LEU A 108 -11.27 14.95 -8.07
N LEU A 109 -10.60 15.26 -6.96
CA LEU A 109 -10.75 14.53 -5.69
C LEU A 109 -12.17 14.64 -5.16
N GLU A 110 -12.76 15.84 -5.14
CA GLU A 110 -14.12 16.04 -4.65
C GLU A 110 -15.15 15.26 -5.48
N LEU A 111 -14.99 15.24 -6.80
CA LEU A 111 -15.83 14.43 -7.70
C LEU A 111 -15.67 12.94 -7.42
N TYR A 112 -14.43 12.48 -7.23
CA TYR A 112 -14.16 11.10 -6.86
C TYR A 112 -14.89 10.71 -5.56
N GLU A 113 -14.76 11.53 -4.51
CA GLU A 113 -15.38 11.29 -3.20
C GLU A 113 -16.92 11.27 -3.27
N VAL A 114 -17.54 12.29 -3.87
CA VAL A 114 -19.00 12.36 -4.01
C VAL A 114 -19.54 11.15 -4.77
N THR A 115 -18.87 10.76 -5.85
CA THR A 115 -19.37 9.69 -6.72
C THR A 115 -19.13 8.30 -6.12
N ALA A 116 -18.07 8.12 -5.32
CA ALA A 116 -17.88 6.94 -4.49
C ALA A 116 -18.99 6.78 -3.44
N ILE A 117 -19.42 7.88 -2.79
CA ILE A 117 -20.55 7.90 -1.85
C ILE A 117 -21.86 7.50 -2.54
N TRP A 118 -22.17 8.10 -3.68
CA TRP A 118 -23.38 7.78 -4.46
C TRP A 118 -23.42 6.33 -4.92
N ALA A 119 -22.29 5.81 -5.38
CA ALA A 119 -22.13 4.42 -5.78
C ALA A 119 -22.15 3.44 -4.61
N ARG A 120 -21.81 3.92 -3.40
CA ARG A 120 -21.52 3.15 -2.18
C ARG A 120 -20.33 2.21 -2.36
N THR A 121 -19.34 2.65 -3.13
CA THR A 121 -18.11 1.90 -3.43
C THR A 121 -17.08 2.81 -4.08
N ASP A 122 -15.81 2.60 -3.76
CA ASP A 122 -14.65 3.25 -4.40
C ASP A 122 -14.60 3.05 -5.92
N LEU A 123 -15.23 1.96 -6.42
CA LEU A 123 -15.39 1.74 -7.85
C LEU A 123 -16.20 2.88 -8.52
N GLY A 124 -17.09 3.55 -7.79
CA GLY A 124 -17.83 4.71 -8.29
C GLY A 124 -16.92 5.89 -8.58
N GLY A 125 -16.07 6.25 -7.61
CA GLY A 125 -15.04 7.28 -7.79
C GLY A 125 -14.09 6.94 -8.93
N PHE A 126 -13.67 5.67 -9.03
CA PHE A 126 -12.80 5.20 -10.12
C PHE A 126 -13.47 5.29 -11.50
N LEU A 127 -14.78 5.04 -11.60
CA LEU A 127 -15.52 5.19 -12.86
C LEU A 127 -15.58 6.64 -13.32
N VAL A 128 -15.80 7.59 -12.40
CA VAL A 128 -15.76 9.02 -12.74
C VAL A 128 -14.36 9.47 -13.09
N TYR A 129 -13.34 8.97 -12.40
CA TYR A 129 -11.95 9.14 -12.82
C TYR A 129 -11.72 8.64 -14.27
N ILE A 130 -12.27 7.47 -14.65
CA ILE A 130 -12.20 6.97 -16.04
C ILE A 130 -12.98 7.88 -17.00
N ILE A 131 -14.14 8.41 -16.62
CA ILE A 131 -14.90 9.33 -17.49
C ILE A 131 -14.08 10.61 -17.74
N VAL A 132 -13.55 11.21 -16.68
CA VAL A 132 -12.73 12.44 -16.77
C VAL A 132 -11.43 12.22 -17.55
N ASN A 133 -10.77 11.06 -17.38
CA ASN A 133 -9.41 10.83 -17.90
C ASN A 133 -9.31 9.84 -19.07
N GLY A 134 -10.32 9.01 -19.29
CA GLY A 134 -10.20 7.73 -20.00
C GLY A 134 -11.18 7.48 -21.14
N ILE A 135 -12.40 8.04 -21.14
CA ILE A 135 -13.37 7.73 -22.21
C ILE A 135 -12.91 8.24 -23.58
N GLU A 136 -11.87 9.09 -23.64
CA GLU A 136 -11.70 9.89 -24.82
C GLU A 136 -10.25 10.29 -25.16
N ASN A 137 -9.54 9.33 -25.74
CA ASN A 137 -8.65 9.64 -26.87
C ASN A 137 -9.39 9.56 -28.22
N LYS A 138 -10.69 9.22 -28.25
CA LYS A 138 -11.52 9.24 -29.47
C LYS A 138 -12.76 10.15 -29.43
N HIS A 139 -13.38 10.45 -28.27
CA HIS A 139 -14.63 11.23 -28.22
C HIS A 139 -14.56 12.61 -27.51
N PHE A 140 -13.45 13.03 -26.88
CA PHE A 140 -13.29 14.29 -26.08
C PHE A 140 -13.05 15.47 -26.98
N SER A 141 -12.54 15.16 -28.15
CA SER A 141 -12.58 16.03 -29.29
C SER A 141 -13.99 16.21 -29.87
N GLY A 142 -14.93 15.33 -29.55
CA GLY A 142 -16.29 15.27 -30.08
C GLY A 142 -17.31 16.07 -29.26
N PRO A 143 -18.46 16.38 -29.86
CA PRO A 143 -19.56 17.04 -29.18
C PRO A 143 -20.34 16.07 -28.27
N LEU A 144 -20.94 16.60 -27.20
CA LEU A 144 -21.84 15.86 -26.33
C LEU A 144 -23.03 15.26 -27.10
N PRO A 145 -23.50 14.06 -26.74
CA PRO A 145 -24.44 13.26 -27.55
C PRO A 145 -25.81 13.92 -27.76
N LEU A 146 -26.31 14.70 -26.80
CA LEU A 146 -27.60 15.40 -26.93
C LEU A 146 -27.43 16.86 -27.34
N SER A 147 -26.57 17.61 -26.66
CA SER A 147 -26.47 19.06 -26.87
C SER A 147 -25.60 19.47 -28.05
N GLY A 148 -24.76 18.57 -28.57
CA GLY A 148 -23.80 18.91 -29.61
C GLY A 148 -22.67 19.84 -29.12
N LYS A 149 -22.66 20.20 -27.83
CA LYS A 149 -21.70 21.17 -27.28
C LYS A 149 -20.35 20.52 -27.02
N LYS A 150 -19.30 21.35 -27.04
CA LYS A 150 -17.96 20.95 -26.64
C LYS A 150 -17.55 21.69 -25.37
N PRO A 151 -17.68 21.07 -24.19
CA PRO A 151 -17.27 21.62 -22.90
C PRO A 151 -15.81 22.09 -22.88
N ALA A 152 -15.53 23.09 -22.04
CA ALA A 152 -14.25 23.79 -22.01
C ALA A 152 -13.09 22.95 -21.42
N ASN A 153 -13.40 22.01 -20.50
CA ASN A 153 -12.40 21.16 -19.86
C ASN A 153 -12.97 19.75 -19.57
N ARG A 154 -12.07 18.84 -19.17
CA ARG A 154 -12.37 17.42 -18.94
C ARG A 154 -13.35 17.16 -17.81
N ILE A 155 -13.29 17.94 -16.73
CA ILE A 155 -14.24 17.83 -15.63
C ILE A 155 -15.63 18.26 -16.09
N THR A 156 -15.75 19.44 -16.69
CA THR A 156 -17.03 19.95 -17.17
C THR A 156 -17.63 19.02 -18.21
N TYR A 157 -16.80 18.44 -19.08
CA TYR A 157 -17.25 17.41 -20.03
C TYR A 157 -17.85 16.20 -19.34
N ALA A 158 -17.12 15.60 -18.39
CA ALA A 158 -17.58 14.42 -17.66
C ALA A 158 -18.92 14.67 -16.95
N ILE A 159 -19.06 15.84 -16.30
CA ILE A 159 -20.28 16.22 -15.59
C ILE A 159 -21.44 16.42 -16.57
N GLU A 160 -21.24 17.18 -17.64
CA GLU A 160 -22.29 17.41 -18.65
C GLU A 160 -22.68 16.13 -19.37
N TYR A 161 -21.72 15.26 -19.68
CA TYR A 161 -21.99 13.93 -20.25
C TYR A 161 -22.88 13.10 -19.32
N LEU A 162 -22.57 13.05 -18.02
CA LEU A 162 -23.40 12.34 -17.04
C LEU A 162 -24.80 12.95 -16.90
N ARG A 163 -24.93 14.29 -16.96
CA ARG A 163 -26.22 15.00 -16.96
C ARG A 163 -27.04 14.74 -18.22
N GLU A 164 -26.41 14.66 -19.40
CA GLU A 164 -27.13 14.27 -20.61
C GLU A 164 -27.62 12.83 -20.53
N LEU A 165 -26.81 11.92 -20.00
CA LEU A 165 -27.26 10.55 -19.74
C LEU A 165 -28.44 10.51 -18.75
N SER A 166 -28.49 11.37 -17.73
CA SER A 166 -29.59 11.41 -16.76
C SER A 166 -30.93 11.83 -17.40
N GLN A 167 -30.89 12.59 -18.49
CA GLN A 167 -32.06 13.05 -19.24
C GLN A 167 -32.57 12.03 -20.28
N MET A 168 -31.76 11.04 -20.65
CA MET A 168 -32.16 9.99 -21.59
C MET A 168 -33.12 8.97 -20.96
N ASN A 169 -33.94 8.33 -21.81
CA ASN A 169 -34.73 7.17 -21.41
C ASN A 169 -33.80 6.07 -20.87
N ILE A 170 -34.28 5.32 -19.87
CA ILE A 170 -33.51 4.28 -19.19
C ILE A 170 -33.02 3.17 -20.15
N ILE A 171 -33.75 2.89 -21.23
CA ILE A 171 -33.37 1.89 -22.25
C ILE A 171 -32.21 2.43 -23.08
N ASP A 172 -32.34 3.62 -23.67
CA ASP A 172 -31.30 4.24 -24.50
C ASP A 172 -30.00 4.45 -23.71
N ARG A 173 -30.13 4.92 -22.46
CA ARG A 173 -29.01 5.07 -21.53
C ARG A 173 -28.31 3.73 -21.30
N ARG A 174 -29.07 2.66 -21.07
CA ARG A 174 -28.53 1.33 -20.81
C ARG A 174 -27.75 0.81 -22.02
N ASP A 175 -28.25 1.05 -23.22
CA ASP A 175 -27.62 0.56 -24.45
C ASP A 175 -26.30 1.30 -24.70
N ILE A 176 -26.28 2.64 -24.58
CA ILE A 176 -25.05 3.44 -24.65
C ILE A 176 -24.00 2.97 -23.62
N LEU A 177 -24.42 2.74 -22.38
CA LEU A 177 -23.48 2.34 -21.32
C LEU A 177 -22.96 0.91 -21.49
N LYS A 178 -23.73 -0.01 -22.08
CA LYS A 178 -23.30 -1.40 -22.32
C LYS A 178 -22.30 -1.51 -23.46
N GLU A 179 -22.36 -0.63 -24.45
CA GLU A 179 -21.36 -0.57 -25.52
C GLU A 179 -19.99 -0.13 -25.00
N ALA A 180 -19.98 0.76 -24.00
CA ALA A 180 -18.75 1.33 -23.46
C ALA A 180 -18.19 0.59 -22.22
N PHE A 181 -19.04 -0.10 -21.44
CA PHE A 181 -18.65 -0.64 -20.13
C PHE A 181 -19.10 -2.08 -19.89
N HIS A 182 -18.30 -2.80 -19.08
CA HIS A 182 -18.68 -4.11 -18.55
C HIS A 182 -19.98 -4.01 -17.73
N PRO A 183 -20.93 -4.97 -17.81
CA PRO A 183 -22.25 -4.87 -17.15
C PRO A 183 -22.22 -4.54 -15.65
N ALA A 184 -21.22 -5.06 -14.92
CA ALA A 184 -21.04 -4.78 -13.50
C ALA A 184 -20.74 -3.29 -13.21
N LEU A 185 -20.01 -2.62 -14.11
CA LEU A 185 -19.67 -1.20 -14.01
C LEU A 185 -20.85 -0.32 -14.43
N THR A 186 -21.64 -0.76 -15.42
CA THR A 186 -22.86 -0.09 -15.86
C THR A 186 -23.82 0.16 -14.69
N ASN A 187 -24.07 -0.85 -13.85
CA ASN A 187 -24.95 -0.71 -12.68
C ASN A 187 -24.45 0.30 -11.63
N ILE A 188 -23.14 0.38 -11.43
CA ILE A 188 -22.53 1.36 -10.53
C ILE A 188 -22.70 2.77 -11.12
N LEU A 189 -22.47 2.90 -12.43
CA LEU A 189 -22.61 4.15 -13.16
C LEU A 189 -24.05 4.68 -13.17
N PHE A 190 -25.06 3.80 -13.25
CA PHE A 190 -26.46 4.18 -13.10
C PHE A 190 -26.72 4.93 -11.79
N ARG A 191 -26.17 4.46 -10.66
CA ARG A 191 -26.35 5.12 -9.35
C ARG A 191 -25.74 6.52 -9.29
N ILE A 192 -24.67 6.74 -10.05
CA ILE A 192 -24.02 8.04 -10.18
C ILE A 192 -24.88 8.95 -11.05
N ILE A 193 -25.32 8.46 -12.23
CA ILE A 193 -26.15 9.22 -13.17
C ILE A 193 -27.47 9.64 -12.53
N ASP A 194 -28.13 8.77 -11.77
CA ASP A 194 -29.41 9.07 -11.12
C ASP A 194 -29.30 10.18 -10.05
N GLN A 195 -28.08 10.54 -9.63
CA GLN A 195 -27.83 11.58 -8.62
C GLN A 195 -27.08 12.79 -9.17
N ILE A 196 -26.66 12.78 -10.44
CA ILE A 196 -25.76 13.79 -11.00
C ILE A 196 -26.33 15.21 -10.98
N ASP A 197 -27.65 15.35 -11.03
CA ASP A 197 -28.32 16.65 -10.96
C ASP A 197 -28.19 17.30 -9.55
N ASN A 198 -27.88 16.50 -8.52
CA ASN A 198 -27.60 16.97 -7.16
C ASN A 198 -26.11 17.20 -6.88
N LEU A 199 -25.25 17.19 -7.90
CA LEU A 199 -23.79 17.26 -7.73
C LEU A 199 -23.35 18.48 -6.92
N ASP A 200 -23.85 19.67 -7.25
CA ASP A 200 -23.41 20.91 -6.62
C ASP A 200 -23.74 20.91 -5.11
N SER A 201 -24.94 20.46 -4.74
CA SER A 201 -25.34 20.29 -3.33
C SER A 201 -24.52 19.21 -2.62
N ALA A 202 -24.17 18.12 -3.30
CA ALA A 202 -23.34 17.07 -2.73
C ALA A 202 -21.89 17.53 -2.51
N LEU A 203 -21.34 18.36 -3.38
CA LEU A 203 -20.02 19.00 -3.21
C LEU A 203 -20.04 19.98 -2.04
N GLU A 204 -21.06 20.81 -1.90
CA GLU A 204 -21.23 21.69 -0.73
C GLU A 204 -21.31 20.88 0.57
N LYS A 205 -22.07 19.78 0.55
CA LYS A 205 -22.16 18.87 1.70
C LYS A 205 -20.81 18.23 2.03
N LEU A 206 -20.04 17.79 1.02
CA LEU A 206 -18.69 17.27 1.21
C LEU A 206 -17.79 18.31 1.89
N ARG A 207 -17.77 19.54 1.37
CA ARG A 207 -16.98 20.67 1.89
C ARG A 207 -17.39 21.10 3.29
N SER A 208 -18.63 20.83 3.69
CA SER A 208 -19.12 21.12 5.05
C SER A 208 -18.75 20.06 6.09
N ARG A 209 -18.16 18.92 5.70
CA ARG A 209 -17.78 17.87 6.65
C ARG A 209 -16.59 18.34 7.50
N SER A 210 -16.57 17.92 8.76
CA SER A 210 -15.49 18.24 9.71
C SER A 210 -14.12 17.69 9.29
N ASP A 211 -14.10 16.66 8.45
CA ASP A 211 -12.88 16.01 7.95
C ASP A 211 -12.47 16.48 6.54
N TYR A 212 -13.13 17.49 5.97
CA TYR A 212 -12.77 18.02 4.66
C TYR A 212 -11.34 18.60 4.63
N ASP A 213 -11.02 19.53 5.54
CA ASP A 213 -9.67 20.12 5.58
C ASP A 213 -8.57 19.07 5.81
N PRO A 214 -8.71 18.12 6.76
CA PRO A 214 -7.79 16.98 6.89
C PRO A 214 -7.65 16.13 5.62
N MET A 215 -8.73 15.87 4.90
CA MET A 215 -8.71 15.13 3.64
C MET A 215 -7.91 15.87 2.56
N ILE A 216 -8.07 17.18 2.45
CA ILE A 216 -7.29 18.02 1.51
C ILE A 216 -5.82 18.07 1.91
N GLU A 217 -5.52 18.17 3.21
CA GLU A 217 -4.14 18.13 3.71
C GLU A 217 -3.47 16.78 3.40
N GLN A 218 -4.15 15.67 3.69
CA GLN A 218 -3.69 14.32 3.34
C GLN A 218 -3.41 14.21 1.84
N PHE A 219 -4.30 14.70 0.99
CA PHE A 219 -4.08 14.72 -0.45
C PHE A 219 -2.79 15.46 -0.81
N HIS A 220 -2.58 16.67 -0.29
CA HIS A 220 -1.41 17.47 -0.60
C HIS A 220 -0.08 16.83 -0.14
N VAL A 221 -0.10 16.16 1.01
CA VAL A 221 1.07 15.46 1.55
C VAL A 221 1.35 14.20 0.73
N TRP A 222 0.38 13.31 0.59
CA TRP A 222 0.56 12.01 -0.08
C TRP A 222 0.77 12.14 -1.59
N ALA A 223 0.21 13.16 -2.25
CA ALA A 223 0.43 13.41 -3.69
C ALA A 223 1.90 13.72 -4.06
N LYS A 224 2.76 13.97 -3.05
CA LYS A 224 4.19 14.25 -3.20
C LYS A 224 5.08 13.10 -2.71
N GLN A 225 4.50 12.08 -2.07
CA GLN A 225 5.24 10.95 -1.50
C GLN A 225 5.29 9.76 -2.45
N SER A 226 6.20 8.81 -2.19
CA SER A 226 6.31 7.58 -2.95
C SER A 226 5.43 6.43 -2.43
N SER A 227 5.02 6.48 -1.16
CA SER A 227 4.17 5.47 -0.52
C SER A 227 3.42 6.04 0.70
N ILE A 228 2.65 5.21 1.41
CA ILE A 228 2.00 5.59 2.69
C ILE A 228 2.98 5.94 3.81
N ALA A 229 4.27 5.61 3.67
CA ALA A 229 5.31 6.02 4.59
C ALA A 229 5.93 7.35 4.13
N GLU A 230 6.16 8.29 5.05
CA GLU A 230 6.80 9.58 4.75
C GLU A 230 8.25 9.37 4.28
N ASP A 231 8.54 9.78 3.04
CA ASP A 231 9.80 9.48 2.35
C ASP A 231 11.05 9.95 3.12
N ASN A 232 11.01 11.14 3.74
CA ASN A 232 12.18 11.68 4.43
C ASN A 232 12.43 10.99 5.77
N ALA A 233 11.39 10.71 6.55
CA ALA A 233 11.45 9.98 7.80
C ALA A 233 11.92 8.55 7.56
N GLN A 234 11.40 7.89 6.52
CA GLN A 234 11.83 6.55 6.12
C GLN A 234 13.29 6.53 5.70
N ARG A 235 13.72 7.49 4.87
CA ARG A 235 15.13 7.63 4.50
C ARG A 235 16.02 7.85 5.73
N LYS A 236 15.64 8.77 6.62
CA LYS A 236 16.41 9.06 7.84
C LYS A 236 16.61 7.81 8.68
N LEU A 237 15.52 7.06 8.92
CA LEU A 237 15.55 5.80 9.67
C LEU A 237 16.48 4.76 9.01
N PHE A 238 16.34 4.54 7.70
CA PHE A 238 17.15 3.54 7.01
C PHE A 238 18.61 3.92 6.93
N VAL A 239 18.92 5.19 6.66
CA VAL A 239 20.31 5.67 6.62
C VAL A 239 20.96 5.62 8.01
N SER A 240 20.23 5.94 9.09
CA SER A 240 20.78 5.88 10.45
C SER A 240 21.08 4.46 10.92
N VAL A 241 20.29 3.47 10.48
CA VAL A 241 20.44 2.08 10.93
C VAL A 241 21.34 1.26 10.01
N PHE A 242 21.18 1.39 8.70
CA PHE A 242 21.86 0.55 7.71
C PHE A 242 22.93 1.28 6.90
N GLY A 243 23.02 2.62 7.02
CA GLY A 243 23.98 3.43 6.26
C GLY A 243 23.47 3.86 4.89
N GLN A 244 24.09 4.93 4.38
CA GLN A 244 23.73 5.56 3.10
C GLN A 244 23.99 4.63 1.90
N GLU A 245 25.09 3.87 1.90
CA GLU A 245 25.44 2.95 0.82
C GLU A 245 24.39 1.86 0.62
N THR A 246 23.90 1.25 1.72
CA THR A 246 22.83 0.25 1.67
C THR A 246 21.53 0.85 1.16
N PHE A 247 21.17 2.06 1.61
CA PHE A 247 19.97 2.75 1.11
C PHE A 247 20.04 2.98 -0.40
N ASP A 248 21.18 3.47 -0.91
CA ASP A 248 21.39 3.70 -2.34
C ASP A 248 21.39 2.40 -3.15
N ASN A 249 21.90 1.30 -2.58
CA ASN A 249 21.79 -0.02 -3.19
C ASN A 249 20.33 -0.49 -3.23
N TRP A 250 19.55 -0.32 -2.17
CA TRP A 250 18.14 -0.72 -2.14
C TRP A 250 17.31 0.06 -3.16
N GLN A 251 17.60 1.34 -3.38
CA GLN A 251 16.94 2.12 -4.43
C GLN A 251 17.12 1.50 -5.82
N LYS A 252 18.28 0.90 -6.09
CA LYS A 252 18.62 0.30 -7.40
C LYS A 252 18.18 -1.16 -7.50
N SER A 253 18.48 -1.95 -6.48
CA SER A 253 18.47 -3.42 -6.53
C SER A 253 17.27 -4.03 -5.80
N TYR A 254 16.71 -3.34 -4.80
CA TYR A 254 15.66 -3.87 -3.93
C TYR A 254 14.57 -2.84 -3.58
N PRO A 255 13.93 -2.18 -4.57
CA PRO A 255 12.98 -1.10 -4.31
C PRO A 255 11.75 -1.53 -3.48
N LEU A 256 11.43 -2.82 -3.41
CA LEU A 256 10.38 -3.36 -2.53
C LEU A 256 10.66 -3.12 -1.04
N LEU A 257 11.93 -2.95 -0.63
CA LEU A 257 12.33 -2.60 0.75
C LEU A 257 12.05 -1.13 1.09
N LEU A 258 11.92 -0.28 0.06
CA LEU A 258 11.64 1.14 0.22
C LEU A 258 10.16 1.47 0.06
N ASN A 259 9.35 0.53 -0.44
CA ASN A 259 7.93 0.77 -0.69
C ASN A 259 7.07 0.48 0.56
N GLY A 260 6.64 1.53 1.27
CA GLY A 260 5.77 1.44 2.45
C GLY A 260 4.39 0.82 2.21
N ASN A 261 3.92 0.78 0.95
CA ASN A 261 2.67 0.10 0.58
C ASN A 261 2.84 -1.43 0.56
N HIS A 262 4.08 -1.90 0.45
CA HIS A 262 4.42 -3.30 0.33
C HIS A 262 4.82 -3.89 1.69
N TYR A 263 4.45 -5.16 1.94
CA TYR A 263 4.75 -5.81 3.22
C TYR A 263 6.26 -5.89 3.50
N VAL A 264 7.08 -6.04 2.46
CA VAL A 264 8.55 -6.06 2.58
C VAL A 264 9.10 -4.70 3.04
N GLY A 265 8.54 -3.59 2.55
CA GLY A 265 8.95 -2.26 3.00
C GLY A 265 8.54 -1.99 4.44
N GLN A 266 7.34 -2.41 4.84
CA GLN A 266 6.91 -2.33 6.24
C GLN A 266 7.72 -3.24 7.16
N LEU A 267 8.13 -4.41 6.68
CA LEU A 267 9.07 -5.26 7.40
C LEU A 267 10.40 -4.53 7.59
N ALA A 268 10.97 -3.94 6.53
CA ALA A 268 12.21 -3.17 6.62
C ALA A 268 12.10 -2.02 7.62
N ILE A 269 11.00 -1.28 7.61
CA ILE A 269 10.67 -0.24 8.62
C ILE A 269 10.67 -0.85 10.03
N THR A 270 9.93 -1.95 10.23
CA THR A 270 9.83 -2.62 11.54
C THR A 270 11.20 -3.03 12.09
N ILE A 271 12.04 -3.63 11.23
CA ILE A 271 13.37 -4.11 11.62
C ILE A 271 14.31 -2.93 11.90
N ALA A 272 14.27 -1.88 11.07
CA ALA A 272 15.06 -0.69 11.31
C ALA A 272 14.68 -0.01 12.62
N THR A 273 13.38 0.15 12.90
CA THR A 273 12.88 0.73 14.15
C THR A 273 13.37 -0.06 15.37
N GLN A 274 13.23 -1.39 15.36
CA GLN A 274 13.71 -2.24 16.46
C GLN A 274 15.23 -2.21 16.65
N LEU A 275 16.01 -2.06 15.58
CA LEU A 275 17.47 -1.95 15.67
C LEU A 275 17.93 -0.54 16.08
N SER A 276 17.11 0.48 15.87
CA SER A 276 17.46 1.87 16.22
C SER A 276 17.30 2.17 17.71
N THR A 277 16.37 1.51 18.40
CA THR A 277 16.09 1.79 19.82
C THR A 277 15.30 0.67 20.51
N ASP A 278 15.69 0.40 21.76
CA ASP A 278 14.98 -0.50 22.67
C ASP A 278 13.82 0.20 23.41
N SER A 279 13.70 1.53 23.30
CA SER A 279 12.64 2.31 23.95
C SER A 279 11.30 2.20 23.22
N TYR A 280 10.28 1.69 23.93
CA TYR A 280 8.91 1.58 23.39
C TYR A 280 8.36 2.92 22.92
N THR A 281 8.55 3.98 23.70
CA THR A 281 8.07 5.32 23.39
C THR A 281 8.75 5.89 22.14
N GLU A 282 10.06 5.68 21.99
CA GLU A 282 10.78 6.13 20.80
C GLU A 282 10.36 5.34 19.56
N ARG A 283 10.13 4.03 19.67
CA ARG A 283 9.60 3.23 18.55
C ARG A 283 8.23 3.70 18.09
N MET A 284 7.31 4.00 19.02
CA MET A 284 6.01 4.59 18.66
C MET A 284 6.19 5.92 17.94
N SER A 285 7.04 6.81 18.47
CA SER A 285 7.32 8.11 17.85
C SER A 285 7.89 7.97 16.43
N ILE A 286 8.72 6.96 16.16
CA ILE A 286 9.22 6.67 14.82
C ILE A 286 8.06 6.24 13.91
N TYR A 287 7.20 5.32 14.35
CA TYR A 287 6.05 4.89 13.54
C TYR A 287 5.06 6.03 13.27
N ASP A 288 4.75 6.86 14.26
CA ASP A 288 3.88 8.04 14.09
C ASP A 288 4.48 9.04 13.10
N SER A 289 5.81 9.21 13.10
CA SER A 289 6.49 10.07 12.13
C SER A 289 6.47 9.53 10.69
N LEU A 290 6.36 8.21 10.54
CA LEU A 290 6.32 7.53 9.25
C LEU A 290 4.91 7.45 8.68
N PHE A 291 3.91 7.20 9.53
CA PHE A 291 2.55 6.91 9.11
C PHE A 291 1.57 7.95 9.67
N SER A 292 1.04 8.79 8.78
CA SER A 292 0.10 9.86 9.10
C SER A 292 -1.29 9.61 8.50
N TYR A 293 -2.29 10.40 8.91
CA TYR A 293 -3.66 10.36 8.38
C TYR A 293 -4.26 8.95 8.44
N SER A 294 -4.80 8.43 7.33
CA SER A 294 -5.36 7.08 7.23
C SER A 294 -4.37 5.94 7.44
N ALA A 295 -3.07 6.24 7.51
CA ALA A 295 -2.05 5.28 7.93
C ALA A 295 -1.74 5.34 9.44
N SER A 296 -2.32 6.26 10.23
CA SER A 296 -2.01 6.40 11.66
C SER A 296 -2.28 5.12 12.47
N ASP A 297 -3.38 4.42 12.22
CA ASP A 297 -3.68 3.14 12.87
C ASP A 297 -2.62 2.06 12.56
N LEU A 298 -1.97 2.13 11.39
CA LEU A 298 -0.88 1.22 11.03
C LEU A 298 0.31 1.38 11.97
N ALA A 299 0.60 2.58 12.47
CA ALA A 299 1.68 2.81 13.44
C ALA A 299 1.47 1.97 14.71
N THR A 300 0.24 2.00 15.25
CA THR A 300 -0.17 1.23 16.42
C THR A 300 -0.13 -0.28 16.15
N GLU A 301 -0.64 -0.71 14.99
CA GLU A 301 -0.62 -2.13 14.60
C GLU A 301 0.79 -2.67 14.42
N MET A 302 1.71 -1.88 13.85
CA MET A 302 3.11 -2.26 13.68
C MET A 302 3.79 -2.45 15.03
N LEU A 303 3.65 -1.48 15.95
CA LEU A 303 4.19 -1.58 17.30
C LEU A 303 3.66 -2.81 18.06
N ALA A 304 2.35 -3.08 17.97
CA ALA A 304 1.72 -4.25 18.61
C ALA A 304 2.22 -5.60 18.06
N ASN A 305 2.74 -5.64 16.83
CA ASN A 305 3.15 -6.87 16.15
C ASN A 305 4.68 -7.04 16.03
N GLU A 306 5.49 -6.10 16.51
CA GLU A 306 6.96 -6.09 16.37
C GLU A 306 7.63 -7.43 16.69
N LYS A 307 7.31 -8.02 17.85
CA LYS A 307 7.91 -9.29 18.30
C LYS A 307 7.57 -10.45 17.38
N LYS A 308 6.33 -10.49 16.86
CA LYS A 308 5.88 -11.52 15.92
C LYS A 308 6.54 -11.32 14.56
N LEU A 309 6.63 -10.07 14.09
CA LEU A 309 7.28 -9.69 12.85
C LEU A 309 8.77 -10.00 12.88
N TRP A 310 9.45 -9.74 13.99
CA TRP A 310 10.85 -10.11 14.20
C TRP A 310 11.06 -11.62 14.09
N SER A 311 10.24 -12.40 14.80
CA SER A 311 10.32 -13.87 14.75
C SER A 311 10.06 -14.41 13.34
N LEU A 312 9.10 -13.82 12.64
CA LEU A 312 8.73 -14.18 11.28
C LEU A 312 9.83 -13.82 10.28
N PHE A 313 10.45 -12.64 10.44
CA PHE A 313 11.61 -12.18 9.68
C PHE A 313 12.75 -13.20 9.72
N VAL A 314 13.21 -13.52 10.93
CA VAL A 314 14.31 -14.48 11.13
C VAL A 314 13.96 -15.84 10.56
N SER A 315 12.78 -16.38 10.89
CA SER A 315 12.35 -17.70 10.41
C SER A 315 12.27 -17.77 8.88
N THR A 316 11.81 -16.69 8.24
CA THR A 316 11.63 -16.63 6.79
C THR A 316 12.97 -16.55 6.09
N ALA A 317 13.85 -15.63 6.53
CA ALA A 317 15.18 -15.49 5.95
C ALA A 317 15.99 -16.78 6.08
N THR A 318 16.01 -17.42 7.27
CA THR A 318 16.70 -18.71 7.46
C THR A 318 16.15 -19.82 6.56
N LYS A 319 14.84 -19.86 6.29
CA LYS A 319 14.25 -20.83 5.37
C LYS A 319 14.68 -20.58 3.92
N ILE A 320 14.73 -19.32 3.49
CA ILE A 320 15.18 -18.94 2.15
C ILE A 320 16.65 -19.30 1.97
N GLU A 321 17.51 -18.95 2.93
CA GLU A 321 18.94 -19.27 2.94
C GLU A 321 19.17 -20.77 2.80
N LYS A 322 18.50 -21.59 3.63
CA LYS A 322 18.59 -23.07 3.56
C LYS A 322 18.15 -23.66 2.23
N ARG A 323 17.25 -23.01 1.49
CA ARG A 323 16.84 -23.47 0.15
C ARG A 323 17.88 -23.13 -0.91
N ARG A 324 18.56 -21.99 -0.79
CA ARG A 324 19.62 -21.58 -1.75
C ARG A 324 20.87 -22.44 -1.65
N SER A 325 21.13 -23.02 -0.47
CA SER A 325 22.28 -23.91 -0.25
C SER A 325 22.06 -25.36 -0.68
N LYS A 326 20.93 -25.69 -1.32
CA LYS A 326 20.62 -27.04 -1.83
C LYS A 326 20.65 -27.05 -3.36
#